data_AF-A0A4V1T3L4-F1
#
_entry.id   AF-A0A4V1T3L4-F1
#
_cell.length_a   1.000
_cell.length_b   1.000
_cell.length_c   1.000
_cell.angle_alpha   90.00
_cell.angle_beta   90.00
_cell.angle_gamma   90.00
#
_symmetry.space_group_name_H-M   'P 1'
#
loop_
_entity.id
_entity.type
_entity.pdbx_description
1 polymer ?
#
loop_
_entity_poly.entity_id
_entity_poly.type
_entity_poly.pdbx_seq_one_letter_code
_entity_poly.pdbx_strand_id
1 'polypeptide(L)'
;MMTTTTAPGLPDIKLSVRETFGIDSDLEVPAFSAADPHVPDFDPDYRFDRDTTIAILAGFAHNRRVMISGYHGTGKSTHIEQVAARLNWPCVRVNLDSHVSRLDLVGKDAIVLKEGKQITEFQDGILPWALQNNMIVTTLNYLPHDNEVAIVLAKSKHFQGTPEGKDVINKMVRVADLTRNAFMNGDLSTVMSPRTVITWAENAAIFGDIGFAFRVTFLNKCDEMERTLVAEFFQRSFGKELPESAANVVLS
;
A
#
# COMPACT_ATOMS: atom_id res chain seq x y z
N MET A 1 -13.89 11.69 47.69
CA MET A 1 -13.00 10.89 46.85
C MET A 1 -13.49 11.04 45.41
N MET A 2 -12.85 11.93 44.63
CA MET A 2 -13.16 12.08 43.22
C MET A 2 -12.47 10.94 42.48
N THR A 3 -13.27 10.02 41.94
CA THR A 3 -12.82 9.00 41.00
C THR A 3 -12.26 9.69 39.78
N THR A 4 -10.95 9.63 39.61
CA THR A 4 -10.25 9.98 38.38
C THR A 4 -10.66 9.00 37.29
N THR A 5 -11.65 9.38 36.49
CA THR A 5 -11.97 8.72 35.23
C THR A 5 -10.78 8.93 34.29
N THR A 6 -10.01 7.88 34.04
CA THR A 6 -8.96 7.86 33.01
C THR A 6 -9.56 8.29 31.67
N ALA A 7 -8.88 9.18 30.96
CA ALA A 7 -9.31 9.65 29.64
C ALA A 7 -9.53 8.45 28.70
N PRO A 8 -10.65 8.39 27.95
CA PRO A 8 -10.92 7.27 27.05
C PRO A 8 -9.82 7.18 26.00
N GLY A 9 -9.22 6.00 25.85
CA GLY A 9 -8.30 5.68 24.75
C GLY A 9 -6.81 5.61 25.09
N LEU A 10 -6.38 5.76 26.35
CA LEU A 10 -4.99 5.47 26.75
C LEU A 10 -4.82 3.99 27.14
N PRO A 11 -3.67 3.37 26.84
CA PRO A 11 -3.38 1.99 27.26
C PRO A 11 -3.39 1.88 28.79
N ASP A 12 -4.07 0.86 29.31
CA ASP A 12 -4.37 0.68 30.73
C ASP A 12 -3.55 -0.44 31.39
N ILE A 13 -2.82 -1.23 30.60
CA ILE A 13 -1.95 -2.30 31.08
C ILE A 13 -0.57 -2.24 30.44
N LYS A 14 0.36 -3.02 31.00
CA LYS A 14 1.68 -3.28 30.42
C LYS A 14 1.84 -4.78 30.23
N LEU A 15 2.47 -5.16 29.11
CA LEU A 15 2.77 -6.55 28.78
C LEU A 15 4.28 -6.74 28.65
N SER A 16 4.76 -7.86 29.17
CA SER A 16 6.16 -8.29 29.06
C SER A 16 6.45 -8.74 27.63
N VAL A 17 7.49 -8.17 27.00
CA VAL A 17 7.88 -8.56 25.64
C VAL A 17 8.31 -10.02 25.57
N ARG A 18 8.98 -10.50 26.63
CA ARG A 18 9.42 -11.89 26.77
C ARG A 18 8.26 -12.87 26.77
N GLU A 19 7.21 -12.57 27.51
CA GLU A 19 6.05 -13.46 27.66
C GLU A 19 5.12 -13.38 26.45
N THR A 20 4.90 -12.17 25.91
CA THR A 20 3.92 -11.95 24.84
C THR A 20 4.45 -12.30 23.44
N PHE A 21 5.73 -12.06 23.18
CA PHE A 21 6.32 -12.24 21.85
C PHE A 21 7.37 -13.36 21.80
N GLY A 22 7.73 -13.96 22.94
CA GLY A 22 8.78 -14.97 23.01
C GLY A 22 10.18 -14.42 22.74
N ILE A 23 10.38 -13.11 22.88
CA ILE A 23 11.66 -12.44 22.60
C ILE A 23 12.36 -12.12 23.92
N ASP A 24 13.59 -12.61 24.09
CA ASP A 24 14.43 -12.30 25.25
C ASP A 24 14.74 -10.80 25.35
N SER A 25 13.96 -10.11 26.17
CA SER A 25 14.01 -8.68 26.47
C SER A 25 13.27 -8.38 27.77
N ASP A 26 13.78 -7.44 28.56
CA ASP A 26 13.14 -6.96 29.78
C ASP A 26 12.22 -5.75 29.53
N LEU A 27 11.97 -5.43 28.26
CA LEU A 27 11.07 -4.35 27.87
C LEU A 27 9.63 -4.71 28.27
N GLU A 28 8.93 -3.74 28.84
CA GLU A 28 7.47 -3.77 29.00
C GLU A 28 6.85 -2.76 28.06
N VAL A 29 5.77 -3.15 27.38
CA VAL A 29 5.07 -2.31 26.41
C VAL A 29 3.65 -2.00 26.85
N PRO A 30 3.16 -0.77 26.63
CA PRO A 30 1.77 -0.42 26.90
C PRO A 30 0.82 -1.20 26.00
N ALA A 31 -0.31 -1.62 26.56
CA ALA A 31 -1.34 -2.41 25.89
C ALA A 31 -2.73 -2.08 26.45
N PHE A 32 -3.77 -2.57 25.78
CA PHE A 32 -5.15 -2.44 26.23
C PHE A 32 -5.66 -3.77 26.82
N SER A 33 -6.37 -3.70 27.94
CA SER A 33 -6.97 -4.88 28.57
C SER A 33 -8.17 -5.44 27.78
N ALA A 34 -8.87 -4.57 27.05
CA ALA A 34 -10.03 -4.91 26.22
C ALA A 34 -9.73 -4.64 24.75
N ALA A 35 -10.19 -5.54 23.87
CA ALA A 35 -10.08 -5.38 22.43
C ALA A 35 -11.17 -4.44 21.89
N ASP A 36 -10.76 -3.53 21.01
CA ASP A 36 -11.63 -2.71 20.17
C ASP A 36 -11.98 -3.43 18.85
N PRO A 37 -13.10 -3.13 18.17
CA PRO A 37 -13.42 -3.70 16.86
C PRO A 37 -12.36 -3.50 15.77
N HIS A 38 -11.46 -2.52 15.90
CA HIS A 38 -10.36 -2.27 14.96
C HIS A 38 -9.05 -2.99 15.34
N VAL A 39 -9.05 -3.82 16.39
CA VAL A 39 -7.91 -4.70 16.69
C VAL A 39 -7.87 -5.81 15.62
N PRO A 40 -6.72 -6.05 14.95
CA PRO A 40 -6.60 -7.10 13.95
C PRO A 40 -6.80 -8.51 14.53
N ASP A 41 -7.12 -9.46 13.66
CA ASP A 41 -7.24 -10.87 14.03
C ASP A 41 -5.92 -11.43 14.57
N PHE A 42 -6.02 -12.15 15.69
CA PHE A 42 -4.90 -12.83 16.32
C PHE A 42 -4.59 -14.16 15.61
N ASP A 43 -3.39 -14.30 15.06
CA ASP A 43 -2.86 -15.56 14.53
C ASP A 43 -1.89 -16.20 15.54
N PRO A 44 -2.23 -17.34 16.18
CA PRO A 44 -1.35 -18.00 17.15
C PRO A 44 -0.06 -18.57 16.53
N ASP A 45 -0.05 -18.87 15.24
CA ASP A 45 1.08 -19.52 14.56
C ASP A 45 2.08 -18.50 13.99
N TYR A 46 1.79 -17.21 14.07
CA TYR A 46 2.65 -16.15 13.57
C TYR A 46 4.00 -16.11 14.31
N ARG A 47 5.09 -16.08 13.55
CA ARG A 47 6.46 -16.02 14.06
C ARG A 47 7.05 -14.62 13.88
N PHE A 48 7.40 -13.99 15.00
CA PHE A 48 8.00 -12.66 15.01
C PHE A 48 9.49 -12.71 14.65
N ASP A 49 9.88 -11.89 13.68
CA ASP A 49 11.27 -11.47 13.52
C ASP A 49 11.69 -10.62 14.74
N ARG A 50 12.80 -11.00 15.39
CA ARG A 50 13.24 -10.38 16.66
C ARG A 50 13.51 -8.88 16.52
N ASP A 51 14.36 -8.51 15.57
CA ASP A 51 14.91 -7.16 15.47
C ASP A 51 13.84 -6.16 15.05
N THR A 52 13.02 -6.54 14.06
CA THR A 52 11.86 -5.74 13.63
C THR A 52 10.87 -5.53 14.77
N THR A 53 10.58 -6.60 15.53
CA THR A 53 9.60 -6.55 16.61
C THR A 53 10.10 -5.67 17.75
N ILE A 54 11.35 -5.81 18.19
CA ILE A 54 11.92 -4.97 19.25
C ILE A 54 11.92 -3.49 18.84
N ALA A 55 12.25 -3.16 17.59
CA ALA A 55 12.21 -1.78 17.10
C ALA A 55 10.79 -1.19 17.16
N ILE A 56 9.77 -1.96 16.76
CA ILE A 56 8.36 -1.57 16.84
C ILE A 56 7.94 -1.38 18.30
N LEU A 57 8.23 -2.36 19.16
CA LEU A 57 7.86 -2.36 20.57
C LEU A 57 8.53 -1.23 21.37
N ALA A 58 9.78 -0.88 21.06
CA ALA A 58 10.44 0.31 21.59
C ALA A 58 9.72 1.59 21.16
N GLY A 59 9.13 1.61 19.97
CA GLY A 59 8.21 2.65 19.49
C GLY A 59 7.04 2.88 20.43
N PHE A 60 6.32 1.80 20.76
CA PHE A 60 5.20 1.86 21.71
C PHE A 60 5.64 2.28 23.11
N ALA A 61 6.69 1.66 23.65
CA ALA A 61 7.15 1.92 25.01
C ALA A 61 7.63 3.36 25.24
N HIS A 62 8.23 3.99 24.21
CA HIS A 62 8.83 5.31 24.32
C HIS A 62 8.11 6.40 23.53
N ASN A 63 6.91 6.11 23.02
CA ASN A 63 6.13 7.01 22.19
C ASN A 63 6.97 7.59 21.02
N ARG A 64 7.72 6.72 20.34
CA ARG A 64 8.55 7.05 19.19
C ARG A 64 7.86 6.62 17.90
N ARG A 65 7.93 7.48 16.89
CA ARG A 65 7.45 7.16 15.53
C ARG A 65 8.38 6.11 14.93
N VAL A 66 7.82 4.98 14.52
CA VAL A 66 8.55 3.90 13.86
C VAL A 66 8.12 3.81 12.41
N MET A 67 9.09 3.75 11.50
CA MET A 67 8.87 3.52 10.08
C MET A 67 9.42 2.13 9.72
N ILE A 68 8.55 1.26 9.20
CA ILE A 68 8.95 -0.08 8.74
C ILE A 68 9.09 -0.04 7.23
N SER A 69 10.29 -0.29 6.73
CA SER A 69 10.59 -0.34 5.29
C SER A 69 11.15 -1.71 4.92
N GLY A 70 10.93 -2.12 3.67
CA GLY A 70 11.43 -3.39 3.14
C GLY A 70 10.66 -3.83 1.90
N TYR A 71 11.14 -4.87 1.23
CA TYR A 71 10.52 -5.40 0.01
C TYR A 71 9.06 -5.83 0.23
N HIS A 72 8.18 -5.70 -0.76
CA HIS A 72 6.84 -6.31 -0.72
C HIS A 72 6.86 -7.80 -0.39
N GLY A 73 5.74 -8.28 0.15
CA GLY A 73 5.52 -9.71 0.36
C GLY A 73 6.33 -10.28 1.51
N THR A 74 7.20 -9.49 2.15
CA THR A 74 7.94 -9.88 3.36
C THR A 74 7.11 -9.80 4.64
N GLY A 75 5.79 -9.62 4.53
CA GLY A 75 4.89 -9.65 5.68
C GLY A 75 4.85 -8.39 6.54
N LYS A 76 5.40 -7.24 6.13
CA LYS A 76 5.43 -6.00 6.95
C LYS A 76 4.08 -5.60 7.56
N SER A 77 3.01 -5.59 6.74
CA SER A 77 1.66 -5.25 7.19
C SER A 77 1.15 -6.28 8.19
N THR A 78 1.29 -7.55 7.87
CA THR A 78 0.95 -8.64 8.78
C THR A 78 1.75 -8.57 10.07
N HIS A 79 3.02 -8.16 10.02
CA HIS A 79 3.89 -8.04 11.20
C HIS A 79 3.36 -6.99 12.16
N ILE A 80 3.01 -5.80 11.66
CA ILE A 80 2.45 -4.74 12.51
C ILE A 80 1.04 -5.09 13.00
N GLU A 81 0.22 -5.73 12.16
CA GLU A 81 -1.11 -6.23 12.54
C GLU A 81 -1.02 -7.26 13.67
N GLN A 82 -0.08 -8.19 13.58
CA GLN A 82 0.11 -9.20 14.61
C GLN A 82 0.72 -8.60 15.88
N VAL A 83 1.61 -7.60 15.79
CA VAL A 83 2.04 -6.83 16.99
C VAL A 83 0.83 -6.13 17.64
N ALA A 84 -0.01 -5.47 16.86
CA ALA A 84 -1.19 -4.78 17.36
C ALA A 84 -2.17 -5.75 18.04
N ALA A 85 -2.40 -6.92 17.43
CA ALA A 85 -3.26 -7.96 17.97
C ALA A 85 -2.78 -8.50 19.33
N ARG A 86 -1.46 -8.65 19.53
CA ARG A 86 -0.90 -9.09 20.84
C ARG A 86 -1.10 -8.06 21.94
N LEU A 87 -1.12 -6.78 21.58
CA LEU A 87 -1.19 -5.67 22.52
C LEU A 87 -2.62 -5.11 22.65
N ASN A 88 -3.60 -5.66 21.93
CA ASN A 88 -4.95 -5.12 21.76
C ASN A 88 -4.97 -3.67 21.27
N TRP A 89 -4.02 -3.28 20.43
CA TRP A 89 -4.02 -1.94 19.84
C TRP A 89 -4.92 -1.88 18.61
N PRO A 90 -5.81 -0.88 18.51
CA PRO A 90 -6.51 -0.59 17.27
C PRO A 90 -5.53 -0.28 16.14
N CYS A 91 -5.74 -0.87 14.96
CA CYS A 91 -4.87 -0.70 13.81
C CYS A 91 -5.69 -0.37 12.56
N VAL A 92 -5.41 0.78 11.95
CA VAL A 92 -6.06 1.19 10.70
C VAL A 92 -5.02 1.28 9.60
N ARG A 93 -5.27 0.57 8.51
CA ARG A 93 -4.41 0.58 7.33
C ARG A 93 -4.84 1.68 6.37
N VAL A 94 -3.92 2.59 6.07
CA VAL A 94 -4.10 3.61 5.04
C VAL A 94 -3.23 3.23 3.84
N ASN A 95 -3.87 2.84 2.75
CA ASN A 95 -3.14 2.61 1.51
C ASN A 95 -2.83 3.97 0.88
N LEU A 96 -1.56 4.35 0.83
CA LEU A 96 -1.14 5.56 0.12
C LEU A 96 -1.03 5.24 -1.37
N ASP A 97 -2.18 5.28 -2.04
CA ASP A 97 -2.26 5.19 -3.48
C ASP A 97 -2.62 6.53 -4.11
N SER A 98 -2.68 6.52 -5.44
CA SER A 98 -3.03 7.64 -6.29
C SER A 98 -4.35 8.34 -5.95
N HIS A 99 -5.30 7.65 -5.32
CA HIS A 99 -6.62 8.18 -5.00
C HIS A 99 -6.68 8.86 -3.64
N VAL A 100 -5.66 8.70 -2.79
CA VAL A 100 -5.62 9.37 -1.49
C VAL A 100 -5.26 10.84 -1.68
N SER A 101 -6.22 11.72 -1.39
CA SER A 101 -6.02 13.15 -1.46
C SER A 101 -5.56 13.71 -0.11
N ARG A 102 -5.07 14.96 -0.12
CA ARG A 102 -4.78 15.70 1.11
C ARG A 102 -6.02 15.84 2.00
N LEU A 103 -7.21 15.90 1.41
CA LEU A 103 -8.47 16.02 2.16
C LEU A 103 -8.77 14.75 2.95
N ASP A 104 -8.40 13.58 2.44
CA ASP A 104 -8.59 12.31 3.16
C ASP A 104 -7.59 12.17 4.32
N LEU A 105 -6.38 12.74 4.16
CA LEU A 105 -5.33 12.70 5.19
C LEU A 105 -5.51 13.74 6.28
N VAL A 106 -5.82 14.98 5.91
CA VAL A 106 -5.88 16.13 6.83
C VAL A 106 -7.31 16.47 7.22
N GLY A 107 -8.28 16.29 6.33
CA GLY A 107 -9.67 16.66 6.54
C GLY A 107 -10.16 17.72 5.56
N LYS A 108 -11.46 17.97 5.61
CA LYS A 108 -12.16 18.93 4.74
C LYS A 108 -13.37 19.52 5.45
N ASP A 109 -13.76 20.72 5.03
CA ASP A 109 -15.06 21.26 5.40
C ASP A 109 -16.16 20.46 4.69
N ALA A 110 -17.07 19.89 5.48
CA ALA A 110 -18.21 19.12 5.00
C ALA A 110 -19.51 19.79 5.44
N ILE A 111 -20.50 19.80 4.55
CA ILE A 111 -21.86 20.22 4.90
C ILE A 111 -22.56 19.01 5.51
N VAL A 112 -22.85 19.09 6.80
CA VAL A 112 -23.59 18.06 7.53
C VAL A 112 -24.94 18.60 7.97
N LEU A 113 -25.95 17.72 7.94
CA LEU A 113 -27.28 18.01 8.46
C LEU A 113 -27.29 17.70 9.95
N LYS A 114 -27.31 18.74 10.80
CA LYS A 114 -27.62 18.59 12.23
C LYS A 114 -28.96 19.26 12.50
N GLU A 115 -29.89 18.50 13.09
CA GLU A 115 -31.24 18.98 13.43
C GLU A 115 -32.00 19.60 12.24
N GLY A 116 -31.80 19.06 11.03
CA GLY A 116 -32.43 19.55 9.80
C GLY A 116 -31.84 20.84 9.23
N LYS A 117 -30.77 21.40 9.83
CA LYS A 117 -30.06 22.57 9.31
C LYS A 117 -28.76 22.15 8.65
N GLN A 118 -28.47 22.74 7.49
CA GLN A 118 -27.17 22.59 6.82
C GLN A 118 -26.16 23.44 7.57
N ILE A 119 -25.18 22.79 8.20
CA ILE A 119 -24.06 23.46 8.86
C ILE A 119 -22.75 23.01 8.22
N THR A 120 -21.79 23.92 8.12
CA THR A 120 -20.43 23.60 7.68
C THR A 120 -19.62 23.20 8.90
N GLU A 121 -19.08 21.99 8.89
CA GLU A 121 -18.25 21.45 9.97
C GLU A 121 -16.98 20.86 9.38
N PHE A 122 -15.85 21.10 10.04
CA PHE A 122 -14.59 20.49 9.62
C PHE A 122 -14.62 19.01 9.99
N GLN A 123 -14.50 18.15 9.00
CA GLN A 123 -14.38 16.71 9.17
C GLN A 123 -12.90 16.34 9.14
N ASP A 124 -12.39 15.84 10.28
CA ASP A 124 -11.01 15.39 10.40
C ASP A 124 -10.68 14.28 9.39
N GLY A 125 -9.51 14.39 8.76
CA GLY A 125 -8.93 13.30 7.97
C GLY A 125 -8.33 12.22 8.86
N ILE A 126 -7.78 11.17 8.24
CA ILE A 126 -7.29 10.02 8.99
C ILE A 126 -6.10 10.35 9.91
N LEU A 127 -5.26 11.34 9.57
CA LEU A 127 -4.09 11.69 10.39
C LEU A 127 -4.45 12.45 11.67
N PRO A 128 -5.25 13.54 11.64
CA PRO A 128 -5.74 14.15 12.88
C PRO A 128 -6.55 13.19 13.73
N TRP A 129 -7.40 12.36 13.10
CA TRP A 129 -8.17 11.35 13.82
C TRP A 129 -7.27 10.33 14.54
N ALA A 130 -6.24 9.82 13.86
CA ALA A 130 -5.25 8.91 14.46
C ALA A 130 -4.32 9.56 15.50
N LEU A 131 -4.20 10.89 15.51
CA LEU A 131 -3.50 11.59 16.60
C LEU A 131 -4.35 11.70 17.86
N GLN A 132 -5.68 11.76 17.71
CA GLN A 132 -6.62 11.83 18.82
C GLN A 132 -6.98 10.43 19.38
N ASN A 133 -6.90 9.40 18.54
CA ASN A 133 -7.19 8.01 18.90
C ASN A 133 -5.87 7.24 18.83
N ASN A 134 -5.35 6.75 19.95
CA ASN A 134 -4.04 6.08 20.03
C ASN A 134 -3.97 4.85 19.12
N MET A 135 -3.53 5.04 17.88
CA MET A 135 -3.58 4.06 16.81
C MET A 135 -2.27 4.01 16.02
N ILE A 136 -2.05 2.87 15.36
CA ILE A 136 -0.91 2.67 14.45
C ILE A 136 -1.31 3.08 13.04
N VAL A 137 -0.50 3.90 12.37
CA VAL A 137 -0.63 4.24 10.95
C VAL A 137 0.52 3.61 10.17
N THR A 138 0.21 2.72 9.23
CA THR A 138 1.17 2.12 8.30
C THR A 138 0.96 2.63 6.90
N THR A 139 2.06 3.04 6.24
CA THR A 139 2.08 3.47 4.85
C THR A 139 2.70 2.38 3.98
N LEU A 140 2.17 2.19 2.78
CA LEU A 140 2.70 1.27 1.78
C LEU A 140 3.02 2.05 0.52
N ASN A 141 4.26 1.92 0.04
CA ASN A 141 4.72 2.50 -1.22
C ASN A 141 4.95 1.41 -2.28
N TYR A 142 5.12 1.84 -3.54
CA TYR A 142 5.54 0.98 -4.64
C TYR A 142 6.94 0.42 -4.44
N LEU A 143 7.30 -0.52 -5.31
CA LEU A 143 8.43 -1.39 -5.10
C LEU A 143 9.63 -0.93 -5.87
N PRO A 144 10.85 -1.11 -5.33
CA PRO A 144 12.03 -0.93 -6.15
C PRO A 144 11.97 -1.91 -7.31
N HIS A 145 12.24 -1.39 -8.51
CA HIS A 145 12.08 -2.05 -9.81
C HIS A 145 12.48 -3.54 -9.80
N ASP A 146 13.71 -3.86 -9.37
CA ASP A 146 14.24 -5.23 -9.41
C ASP A 146 13.44 -6.23 -8.60
N ASN A 147 12.80 -5.80 -7.50
CA ASN A 147 11.99 -6.69 -6.69
C ASN A 147 10.65 -6.96 -7.35
N GLU A 148 10.03 -5.95 -7.95
CA GLU A 148 8.79 -6.14 -8.70
C GLU A 148 9.05 -7.09 -9.87
N VAL A 149 10.15 -6.92 -10.60
CA VAL A 149 10.59 -7.85 -11.66
C VAL A 149 10.69 -9.28 -11.13
N ALA A 150 11.33 -9.48 -9.97
CA ALA A 150 11.46 -10.80 -9.36
C ALA A 150 10.10 -11.42 -8.99
N ILE A 151 9.17 -10.63 -8.46
CA ILE A 151 7.84 -11.12 -8.09
C ILE A 151 6.99 -11.42 -9.33
N VAL A 152 7.00 -10.56 -10.34
CA VAL A 152 6.28 -10.81 -11.59
C VAL A 152 6.84 -12.07 -12.25
N LEU A 153 8.16 -12.23 -12.34
CA LEU A 153 8.77 -13.46 -12.85
C LEU A 153 8.36 -14.70 -12.06
N ALA A 154 8.37 -14.63 -10.73
CA ALA A 154 7.98 -15.75 -9.87
C ALA A 154 6.52 -16.18 -10.08
N LYS A 155 5.64 -15.26 -10.51
CA LYS A 155 4.22 -15.54 -10.78
C LYS A 155 3.95 -15.90 -12.25
N SER A 156 4.71 -15.35 -13.19
CA SER A 156 4.56 -15.58 -14.62
C SER A 156 5.44 -16.74 -15.10
N LYS A 157 5.01 -17.97 -14.82
CA LYS A 157 5.75 -19.22 -15.12
C LYS A 157 6.28 -19.31 -16.56
N HIS A 158 5.55 -18.77 -17.53
CA HIS A 158 5.91 -18.80 -18.95
C HIS A 158 7.14 -17.96 -19.32
N PHE A 159 7.51 -16.98 -18.49
CA PHE A 159 8.69 -16.14 -18.69
C PHE A 159 9.86 -16.52 -17.78
N GLN A 160 9.74 -17.61 -17.01
CA GLN A 160 10.80 -18.09 -16.13
C GLN A 160 11.89 -18.83 -16.91
N GLY A 161 13.12 -18.78 -16.39
CA GLY A 161 14.22 -19.63 -16.86
C GLY A 161 14.89 -19.19 -18.16
N THR A 162 14.42 -18.12 -18.82
CA THR A 162 15.04 -17.57 -20.03
C THR A 162 15.50 -16.12 -19.83
N PRO A 163 16.69 -15.73 -20.35
CA PRO A 163 17.13 -14.33 -20.35
C PRO A 163 16.14 -13.41 -21.05
N GLU A 164 15.51 -13.89 -22.14
CA GLU A 164 14.55 -13.14 -22.94
C GLU A 164 13.26 -12.89 -22.15
N GLY A 165 12.77 -13.88 -21.39
CA GLY A 165 11.59 -13.72 -20.55
C GLY A 165 11.83 -12.72 -19.42
N LYS A 166 13.02 -12.76 -18.80
CA LYS A 166 13.45 -11.77 -17.80
C LYS A 166 13.51 -10.35 -18.37
N ASP A 167 14.05 -10.18 -19.57
CA ASP A 167 14.10 -8.88 -20.26
C ASP A 167 12.69 -8.34 -20.58
N VAL A 168 11.78 -9.21 -21.04
CA VAL A 168 10.37 -8.84 -21.26
C VAL A 168 9.73 -8.33 -19.96
N ILE A 169 9.84 -9.06 -18.85
CA ILE A 169 9.28 -8.62 -17.57
C ILE A 169 9.94 -7.32 -17.08
N ASN A 170 11.25 -7.15 -17.27
CA ASN A 170 11.93 -5.91 -16.94
C ASN A 170 11.30 -4.71 -17.68
N LYS A 171 11.07 -4.86 -18.99
CA LYS A 171 10.39 -3.84 -19.81
C LYS A 171 8.94 -3.61 -19.36
N MET A 172 8.21 -4.65 -18.97
CA MET A 172 6.84 -4.51 -18.45
C MET A 172 6.79 -3.68 -17.16
N VAL A 173 7.68 -3.97 -16.20
CA VAL A 173 7.79 -3.20 -14.95
C VAL A 173 8.22 -1.76 -15.25
N ARG A 174 9.10 -1.56 -16.23
CA ARG A 174 9.53 -0.22 -16.66
C ARG A 174 8.37 0.64 -17.20
N VAL A 175 7.45 0.04 -17.97
CA VAL A 175 6.21 0.73 -18.39
C VAL A 175 5.38 1.10 -17.16
N ALA A 176 5.24 0.19 -16.19
CA ALA A 176 4.50 0.48 -14.96
C ALA A 176 5.12 1.65 -14.18
N ASP A 177 6.44 1.70 -14.06
CA ASP A 177 7.14 2.81 -13.40
C ASP A 177 6.91 4.15 -14.11
N LEU A 178 6.92 4.17 -15.46
CA LEU A 178 6.60 5.36 -16.23
C LEU A 178 5.15 5.82 -16.00
N THR A 179 4.18 4.90 -15.98
CA THR A 179 2.78 5.25 -15.68
C THR A 179 2.61 5.83 -14.27
N ARG A 180 3.33 5.29 -13.28
CA ARG A 180 3.31 5.81 -11.89
C ARG A 180 3.92 7.19 -11.80
N ASN A 181 5.03 7.44 -12.49
CA ASN A 181 5.66 8.76 -12.53
C ASN A 181 4.76 9.81 -13.19
N ALA A 182 4.12 9.46 -14.32
CA ALA A 182 3.19 10.34 -15.00
C ALA A 182 1.95 10.64 -14.14
N PHE A 183 1.44 9.64 -13.41
CA PHE A 183 0.39 9.86 -12.43
C PHE A 183 0.81 10.84 -11.33
N MET A 184 2.00 10.67 -10.74
CA MET A 184 2.51 11.56 -9.70
C MET A 184 2.67 13.01 -10.18
N ASN A 185 2.93 13.20 -11.48
CA ASN A 185 3.02 14.53 -12.10
C ASN A 185 1.65 15.11 -12.49
N GLY A 186 0.58 14.32 -12.42
CA GLY A 186 -0.77 14.71 -12.85
C GLY A 186 -1.07 14.53 -14.34
N ASP A 187 -0.18 13.86 -15.08
CA ASP A 187 -0.31 13.62 -16.53
C ASP A 187 -1.20 12.40 -16.86
N LEU A 188 -1.38 11.49 -15.90
CA LEU A 188 -2.28 10.34 -16.00
C LEU A 188 -3.21 10.28 -14.79
N SER A 189 -4.42 9.79 -15.02
CA SER A 189 -5.40 9.47 -13.97
C SER A 189 -5.36 8.00 -13.52
N THR A 190 -4.73 7.11 -14.31
CA THR A 190 -4.72 5.66 -14.06
C THR A 190 -3.28 5.12 -13.92
N VAL A 191 -3.05 4.22 -12.96
CA VAL A 191 -1.72 3.62 -12.68
C VAL A 191 -1.69 2.10 -12.77
N MET A 192 -0.50 1.55 -13.06
CA MET A 192 -0.26 0.11 -13.06
C MET A 192 0.21 -0.39 -11.69
N SER A 193 -0.58 -1.27 -11.07
CA SER A 193 -0.16 -2.04 -9.90
C SER A 193 0.71 -3.25 -10.30
N PRO A 194 1.49 -3.85 -9.38
CA PRO A 194 2.20 -5.10 -9.65
C PRO A 194 1.26 -6.23 -10.12
N ARG A 195 0.02 -6.26 -9.62
CA ARG A 195 -1.02 -7.22 -10.09
C ARG A 195 -1.36 -6.99 -11.55
N THR A 196 -1.47 -5.73 -11.98
CA THR A 196 -1.71 -5.37 -13.39
C THR A 196 -0.58 -5.88 -14.27
N VAL A 197 0.68 -5.77 -13.82
CA VAL A 197 1.84 -6.28 -14.55
C VAL A 197 1.82 -7.81 -14.65
N ILE A 198 1.46 -8.53 -13.57
CA ILE A 198 1.28 -9.98 -13.59
C ILE A 198 0.19 -10.40 -14.58
N THR A 199 -0.98 -9.75 -14.53
CA THR A 199 -2.09 -10.03 -15.46
C THR A 199 -1.69 -9.74 -16.91
N TRP A 200 -0.93 -8.66 -17.15
CA TRP A 200 -0.42 -8.36 -18.49
C TRP A 200 0.52 -9.44 -18.98
N ALA A 201 1.45 -9.90 -18.15
CA ALA A 201 2.36 -11.00 -18.49
C ALA A 201 1.59 -12.30 -18.80
N GLU A 202 0.60 -12.67 -17.98
CA GLU A 202 -0.25 -13.84 -18.24
C GLU A 202 -0.99 -13.72 -19.57
N ASN A 203 -1.61 -12.56 -19.83
CA ASN A 203 -2.29 -12.29 -21.09
C ASN A 203 -1.34 -12.33 -22.29
N ALA A 204 -0.11 -11.83 -22.15
CA ALA A 204 0.89 -11.88 -23.22
C ALA A 204 1.26 -13.33 -23.57
N ALA A 205 1.33 -14.21 -22.58
CA ALA A 205 1.55 -15.64 -22.82
C ALA A 205 0.35 -16.32 -23.48
N ILE A 206 -0.88 -15.92 -23.12
CA ILE A 206 -2.13 -16.46 -23.70
C ILE A 206 -2.29 -16.03 -25.17
N PHE A 207 -2.12 -14.74 -25.45
CA PHE A 207 -2.36 -14.19 -26.80
C PHE A 207 -1.16 -14.33 -27.74
N GLY A 208 0.04 -14.56 -27.20
CA GLY A 208 1.28 -14.55 -27.99
C GLY A 208 1.67 -13.15 -28.49
N ASP A 209 1.00 -12.10 -28.00
CA ASP A 209 1.22 -10.70 -28.39
C ASP A 209 1.24 -9.80 -27.15
N ILE A 210 2.42 -9.28 -26.85
CA ILE A 210 2.68 -8.39 -25.72
C ILE A 210 1.92 -7.06 -25.85
N GLY A 211 1.85 -6.51 -27.06
CA GLY A 211 1.20 -5.23 -27.33
C GLY A 211 -0.31 -5.34 -27.23
N PHE A 212 -0.90 -6.36 -27.84
CA PHE A 212 -2.33 -6.65 -27.68
C PHE A 212 -2.69 -6.91 -26.21
N ALA A 213 -1.90 -7.73 -25.51
CA ALA A 213 -2.10 -8.01 -24.09
C ALA A 213 -2.03 -6.74 -23.23
N PHE A 214 -1.12 -5.80 -23.53
CA PHE A 214 -1.04 -4.52 -22.84
C PHE A 214 -2.32 -3.71 -23.01
N ARG A 215 -2.83 -3.65 -24.25
CA ARG A 215 -4.01 -2.88 -24.60
C ARG A 215 -5.24 -3.31 -23.81
N VAL A 216 -5.52 -4.62 -23.82
CA VAL A 216 -6.68 -5.18 -23.11
C VAL A 216 -6.52 -5.17 -21.59
N THR A 217 -5.29 -5.20 -21.09
CA THR A 217 -5.03 -5.22 -19.63
C THR A 217 -5.10 -3.82 -19.02
N PHE A 218 -4.57 -2.81 -19.72
CA PHE A 218 -4.34 -1.48 -19.17
C PHE A 218 -4.76 -0.34 -20.10
N LEU A 219 -4.25 -0.27 -21.34
CA LEU A 219 -4.44 0.91 -22.20
C LEU A 219 -5.93 1.25 -22.42
N ASN A 220 -6.78 0.26 -22.66
CA ASN A 220 -8.20 0.45 -22.92
C ASN A 220 -8.96 1.03 -21.71
N LYS A 221 -8.38 0.94 -20.51
CA LYS A 221 -8.94 1.50 -19.27
C LYS A 221 -8.54 2.96 -19.05
N CYS A 222 -7.53 3.45 -19.76
CA CYS A 222 -7.09 4.83 -19.66
C CYS A 222 -8.04 5.74 -20.44
N ASP A 223 -8.10 7.01 -20.03
CA ASP A 223 -8.82 8.05 -20.76
C ASP A 223 -8.29 8.16 -22.20
N GLU A 224 -9.16 8.46 -23.15
CA GLU A 224 -8.80 8.51 -24.57
C GLU A 224 -7.68 9.54 -24.85
N MET A 225 -7.69 10.67 -24.14
CA MET A 225 -6.64 11.70 -24.26
C MET A 225 -5.29 11.23 -23.70
N GLU A 226 -5.30 10.30 -22.74
CA GLU A 226 -4.10 9.77 -22.08
C GLU A 226 -3.47 8.61 -22.86
N ARG A 227 -4.23 7.91 -23.71
CA ARG A 227 -3.77 6.70 -24.43
C ARG A 227 -2.54 6.94 -25.28
N THR A 228 -2.41 8.12 -25.89
CA THR A 228 -1.24 8.49 -26.69
C THR A 228 0.03 8.50 -25.84
N LEU A 229 -0.03 9.07 -24.64
CA LEU A 229 1.09 9.11 -23.70
C LEU A 229 1.45 7.71 -23.19
N VAL A 230 0.44 6.91 -22.85
CA VAL A 230 0.65 5.53 -22.38
C VAL A 230 1.23 4.64 -23.50
N ALA A 231 0.80 4.84 -24.75
CA ALA A 231 1.37 4.17 -25.91
C ALA A 231 2.86 4.56 -26.12
N GLU A 232 3.21 5.82 -25.87
CA GLU A 232 4.60 6.27 -25.89
C GLU A 232 5.45 5.57 -24.82
N PHE A 233 4.93 5.40 -23.60
CA PHE A 233 5.65 4.65 -22.55
C PHE A 233 5.93 3.20 -22.95
N PHE A 234 4.96 2.57 -23.61
CA PHE A 234 5.14 1.24 -24.19
C PHE A 234 6.23 1.26 -25.27
N GLN A 235 6.18 2.20 -26.21
CA GLN A 235 7.18 2.34 -27.27
C GLN A 235 8.58 2.58 -26.72
N ARG A 236 8.74 3.46 -25.72
CA ARG A 236 10.03 3.73 -25.06
C ARG A 236 10.63 2.49 -24.40
N SER A 237 9.80 1.55 -23.95
CA SER A 237 10.24 0.34 -23.25
C SER A 237 10.45 -0.86 -24.18
N PHE A 238 9.61 -1.01 -25.20
CA PHE A 238 9.60 -2.17 -26.10
C PHE A 238 10.12 -1.90 -27.51
N GLY A 239 10.31 -0.63 -27.90
CA GLY A 239 10.70 -0.23 -29.25
C GLY A 239 9.65 -0.57 -30.32
N LYS A 240 8.39 -0.77 -29.93
CA LYS A 240 7.29 -1.16 -30.81
C LYS A 240 6.14 -0.16 -30.68
N GLU A 241 5.54 0.20 -31.79
CA GLU A 241 4.37 1.08 -31.81
C GLU A 241 3.08 0.29 -31.61
N LEU A 242 2.16 0.89 -30.85
CA LEU A 242 0.78 0.43 -30.74
C LEU A 242 -0.10 1.19 -31.75
N PRO A 243 -1.26 0.64 -32.16
CA PRO A 243 -2.20 1.34 -33.02
C PRO A 243 -2.59 2.74 -32.52
N GLU A 244 -2.63 2.94 -31.20
CA GLU A 244 -2.98 4.20 -30.53
C GLU A 244 -1.81 5.21 -30.45
N SER A 245 -0.66 4.94 -31.06
CA SER A 245 0.47 5.87 -31.08
C SER A 245 0.16 7.10 -31.95
N ALA A 246 0.72 8.26 -31.60
CA ALA A 246 0.50 9.52 -32.32
C ALA A 246 0.80 9.43 -33.84
N ALA A 247 1.73 8.56 -34.25
CA ALA A 247 2.06 8.30 -35.65
C ALA A 247 0.87 7.74 -36.48
N ASN A 248 -0.07 7.03 -35.85
CA ASN A 248 -1.21 6.40 -36.53
C ASN A 248 -2.48 7.29 -36.51
N VAL A 249 -2.61 8.20 -35.53
CA VAL A 249 -3.76 9.12 -35.42
C VAL A 249 -3.72 10.22 -36.49
N VAL A 250 -2.54 10.57 -36.99
CA VAL A 250 -2.38 11.57 -38.08
C VAL A 250 -2.79 11.00 -39.45
N LEU A 251 -2.98 9.69 -39.57
CA LEU A 251 -3.29 8.99 -40.83
C LEU A 251 -4.72 8.42 -40.89
N SER A 252 -5.58 8.70 -39.91
CA SER A 252 -6.97 8.24 -39.83
C SER A 252 -7.98 9.37 -39.95
#